data_AF-A0A8J2HQY0-F1
#
_entry.id   AF-A0A8J2HQY0-F1
#
_cell.length_a   1.000
_cell.length_b   1.000
_cell.length_c   1.000
_cell.angle_alpha   90.00
_cell.angle_beta   90.00
_cell.angle_gamma   90.00
#
_symmetry.space_group_name_H-M   'P 1'
#
loop_
_entity.id
_entity.type
_entity.pdbx_description
1 polymer ?
#
loop_
_entity_poly.entity_id
_entity_poly.type
_entity_poly.pdbx_seq_one_letter_code
_entity_poly.pdbx_strand_id
1 'polypeptide(L)'
;SAELKEGRFGYEVWKDLNIYFNVYLFHVTNPENVMEGESPILEERGPYVYDLNVQKRVTQVDEELDELTFTVYRLYRFNKDASAGSEDDDIVILNSAYLGTLNTIASKAAAFLGKFGNSIHNLFPGTTDMFTRGKVRNLLFTGMPLIFIK
;
A
#
# COMPACT_ATOMS: atom_id res chain seq x y z
N SER A 1 -25.73 3.17 21.95
CA SER A 1 -24.31 3.26 21.54
C SER A 1 -23.59 2.01 22.00
N ALA A 2 -22.55 1.56 21.31
CA ALA A 2 -21.72 0.45 21.78
C ALA A 2 -20.66 1.02 22.75
N GLU A 3 -20.67 0.57 24.01
CA GLU A 3 -19.69 0.98 25.04
C GLU A 3 -18.39 0.18 24.89
N LEU A 4 -17.25 0.87 24.89
CA LEU A 4 -15.92 0.27 24.85
C LEU A 4 -15.43 -0.07 26.26
N LYS A 5 -16.18 -0.91 26.97
CA LYS A 5 -15.87 -1.37 28.33
C LYS A 5 -15.51 -2.84 28.35
N GLU A 6 -14.42 -3.19 29.04
CA GLU A 6 -13.96 -4.57 29.12
C GLU A 6 -15.04 -5.53 29.67
N GLY A 7 -15.12 -6.72 29.08
CA GLY A 7 -16.18 -7.70 29.37
C GLY A 7 -17.50 -7.46 28.61
N ARG A 8 -17.64 -6.36 27.85
CA ARG A 8 -18.76 -6.20 26.90
C ARG A 8 -18.43 -6.87 25.58
N PHE A 9 -19.42 -7.52 24.97
CA PHE A 9 -19.27 -8.15 23.65
C PHE A 9 -18.69 -7.21 22.58
N GLY A 10 -19.19 -5.97 22.52
CA GLY A 10 -18.71 -4.97 21.55
C GLY A 10 -17.23 -4.60 21.76
N TYR A 11 -16.77 -4.58 23.01
CA TYR A 11 -15.37 -4.33 23.34
C TYR A 11 -14.48 -5.50 22.91
N GLU A 12 -14.88 -6.75 23.15
CA GLU A 12 -14.08 -7.91 22.75
C GLU A 12 -13.92 -8.00 21.22
N VAL A 13 -15.00 -7.77 20.46
CA VAL A 13 -14.93 -7.71 18.98
C VAL A 13 -14.08 -6.52 18.50
N TRP A 14 -14.20 -5.36 19.17
CA TRP A 14 -13.38 -4.19 18.83
C TRP A 14 -11.90 -4.43 19.12
N LYS A 15 -11.58 -5.14 20.20
CA LYS A 15 -10.24 -5.43 20.71
C LYS A 15 -9.51 -6.46 19.84
N ASP A 16 -10.19 -7.49 19.36
CA ASP A 16 -9.61 -8.53 18.49
C ASP A 16 -10.57 -8.88 17.34
N LEU A 17 -10.21 -8.45 16.14
CA LEU A 17 -11.03 -8.59 14.94
C LEU A 17 -10.28 -9.37 13.86
N ASN A 18 -10.92 -10.40 13.32
CA ASN A 18 -10.44 -11.15 12.16
C ASN A 18 -11.31 -10.85 10.94
N ILE A 19 -10.68 -10.43 9.83
CA ILE A 19 -11.36 -10.11 8.58
C ILE A 19 -10.54 -10.59 7.38
N TYR A 20 -11.21 -10.86 6.26
CA TYR A 20 -10.54 -11.04 4.98
C TYR A 20 -10.18 -9.69 4.36
N PHE A 21 -8.93 -9.54 3.98
CA PHE A 21 -8.40 -8.40 3.26
C PHE A 21 -8.10 -8.81 1.82
N ASN A 22 -8.99 -8.43 0.91
CA ASN A 22 -8.92 -8.79 -0.51
C ASN A 22 -8.20 -7.69 -1.28
N VAL A 23 -7.16 -8.06 -2.03
CA VAL A 23 -6.39 -7.13 -2.85
C VAL A 23 -6.53 -7.46 -4.32
N TYR A 24 -6.84 -6.43 -5.12
CA TYR A 24 -6.88 -6.49 -6.58
C TYR A 24 -5.85 -5.50 -7.12
N LEU A 25 -5.04 -5.95 -8.06
CA LEU A 25 -3.97 -5.15 -8.64
C LEU A 25 -4.19 -5.00 -10.15
N PHE A 26 -4.05 -3.78 -10.67
CA PHE A 26 -4.06 -3.52 -12.10
C PHE A 26 -2.67 -3.71 -12.67
N HIS A 27 -2.45 -4.88 -13.25
CA HIS A 27 -1.22 -5.22 -13.94
C HIS A 27 -1.12 -4.47 -15.28
N VAL A 28 -0.02 -3.77 -15.51
CA VAL A 28 0.29 -3.14 -16.80
C VAL A 28 0.98 -4.17 -17.70
N THR A 29 0.37 -4.53 -18.82
CA THR A 29 0.91 -5.57 -19.73
C THR A 29 1.82 -5.01 -20.82
N ASN A 30 1.84 -3.70 -21.03
CA ASN A 30 2.66 -3.00 -22.04
C ASN A 30 3.48 -1.83 -21.46
N PRO A 31 4.22 -2.01 -20.34
CA PRO A 31 4.87 -0.88 -19.66
C PRO A 31 5.88 -0.14 -20.54
N GLU A 32 6.57 -0.83 -21.43
CA GLU A 32 7.56 -0.25 -22.35
C GLU A 32 6.89 0.67 -23.38
N ASN A 33 5.78 0.25 -23.99
CA ASN A 33 4.98 1.08 -24.90
C ASN A 33 4.43 2.33 -24.20
N VAL A 34 4.04 2.21 -22.94
CA VAL A 34 3.58 3.37 -22.16
C VAL A 34 4.69 4.39 -21.96
N MET A 35 5.94 3.93 -21.79
CA MET A 35 7.10 4.84 -21.72
C MET A 35 7.36 5.56 -23.04
N GLU A 36 6.90 5.01 -24.16
CA GLU A 36 6.96 5.64 -25.49
C GLU A 36 5.76 6.56 -25.78
N GLY A 37 4.80 6.66 -24.84
CA GLY A 37 3.62 7.53 -24.93
C GLY A 37 2.34 6.83 -25.38
N GLU A 38 2.35 5.50 -25.51
CA GLU A 38 1.12 4.74 -25.75
C GLU A 38 0.22 4.67 -24.51
N SER A 39 -1.05 4.30 -24.73
CA SER A 39 -2.00 4.09 -23.63
C SER A 39 -1.72 2.78 -22.88
N PRO A 40 -1.85 2.76 -21.54
CA PRO A 40 -1.66 1.54 -20.75
C PRO A 40 -2.77 0.51 -21.01
N ILE A 41 -2.36 -0.74 -21.14
CA ILE A 41 -3.23 -1.92 -21.18
C ILE A 41 -3.18 -2.55 -19.79
N LEU A 42 -4.35 -2.63 -19.15
CA LEU A 42 -4.49 -3.08 -17.77
C LEU A 42 -5.19 -4.44 -17.70
N GLU A 43 -4.66 -5.32 -16.88
CA GLU A 43 -5.25 -6.60 -16.49
C GLU A 43 -5.47 -6.59 -14.97
N GLU A 44 -6.71 -6.71 -14.51
CA GLU A 44 -6.98 -6.87 -13.08
C GLU A 44 -6.57 -8.28 -12.63
N ARG A 45 -5.72 -8.36 -11.60
CA ARG A 45 -5.29 -9.62 -10.98
C ARG A 45 -5.69 -9.66 -9.52
N GLY A 46 -6.43 -10.70 -9.15
CA GLY A 46 -6.88 -10.93 -7.79
C GLY A 46 -8.16 -11.77 -7.72
N PRO A 47 -8.71 -11.96 -6.50
CA PRO A 47 -8.17 -11.42 -5.26
C PRO A 47 -6.90 -12.14 -4.80
N TYR A 48 -5.95 -11.38 -4.25
CA TYR A 48 -4.95 -11.90 -3.31
C TYR A 48 -5.51 -11.65 -1.91
N VAL A 49 -5.89 -12.72 -1.22
CA VAL A 49 -6.60 -12.65 0.07
C VAL A 49 -5.61 -12.83 1.20
N TYR A 50 -5.72 -11.96 2.21
CA TYR A 50 -5.00 -12.08 3.46
C TYR A 50 -6.00 -12.19 4.62
N ASP A 51 -5.76 -13.15 5.51
CA ASP A 51 -6.40 -13.17 6.82
C ASP A 51 -5.76 -12.06 7.65
N LEU A 52 -6.51 -10.98 7.86
CA LEU A 52 -6.10 -9.83 8.65
C LEU A 52 -6.64 -9.97 10.07
N ASN A 53 -5.72 -10.16 11.01
CA ASN A 53 -6.00 -10.04 12.43
C ASN A 53 -5.61 -8.63 12.91
N VAL A 54 -6.58 -7.90 13.47
CA VAL A 54 -6.41 -6.56 14.03
C VAL A 54 -6.61 -6.63 15.54
N GLN A 55 -5.53 -6.40 16.29
CA GLN A 55 -5.56 -6.37 17.74
C GLN A 55 -5.32 -4.96 18.26
N LYS A 56 -6.16 -4.51 19.20
CA LYS A 56 -5.98 -3.24 19.90
C LYS A 56 -5.60 -3.53 21.35
N ARG A 57 -4.47 -2.97 21.79
CA ARG A 57 -4.04 -3.05 23.19
C ARG A 57 -4.24 -1.69 23.84
N VAL A 58 -5.17 -1.63 24.79
CA VAL A 58 -5.39 -0.44 25.61
C VAL A 58 -4.14 -0.17 26.43
N THR A 59 -3.66 1.07 26.39
CA THR A 59 -2.49 1.54 27.14
C THR A 59 -2.89 2.47 28.27
N GLN A 60 -4.03 3.15 28.17
CA GLN A 60 -4.57 4.03 29.20
C GLN A 60 -6.10 4.14 29.09
N VAL A 61 -6.77 4.25 30.23
CA VAL A 61 -8.20 4.59 30.36
C VAL A 61 -8.29 5.85 31.20
N ASP A 62 -9.01 6.85 30.70
CA ASP A 62 -9.36 8.07 31.44
C ASP A 62 -10.88 8.07 31.68
N GLU A 63 -11.28 7.79 32.92
CA GLU A 63 -12.71 7.71 33.27
C GLU A 63 -13.37 9.09 33.43
N GLU A 64 -12.60 10.14 33.69
CA GLU A 64 -13.13 11.51 33.84
C GLU A 64 -13.47 12.10 32.47
N LEU A 65 -12.63 11.82 31.48
CA LEU A 65 -12.79 12.29 30.10
C LEU A 65 -13.54 11.31 29.19
N ASP A 66 -13.85 10.09 29.66
CA ASP A 66 -14.41 8.99 28.86
C ASP A 66 -13.52 8.65 27.64
N GLU A 67 -12.21 8.61 27.86
CA GLU A 67 -11.20 8.38 26.81
C GLU A 67 -10.42 7.08 26.97
N LEU A 68 -10.03 6.51 25.83
CA LEU A 68 -9.27 5.27 25.71
C LEU A 68 -8.07 5.49 24.78
N THR A 69 -6.86 5.32 25.31
CA THR A 69 -5.63 5.29 24.49
C THR A 69 -5.24 3.84 24.23
N PHE A 70 -4.89 3.52 22.98
CA PHE A 70 -4.54 2.16 22.57
C PHE A 70 -3.52 2.13 21.44
N THR A 71 -2.81 1.01 21.34
CA THR A 71 -1.94 0.68 20.20
C THR A 71 -2.60 -0.37 19.32
N VAL A 72 -2.55 -0.19 18.00
CA VAL A 72 -3.10 -1.14 17.02
C VAL A 72 -2.01 -1.99 16.41
N TYR A 73 -2.16 -3.30 16.49
CA TYR A 73 -1.34 -4.31 15.83
C TYR A 73 -2.13 -4.94 14.69
N ARG A 74 -1.47 -5.15 13.55
CA ARG A 74 -2.07 -5.80 12.37
C ARG A 74 -1.17 -6.93 11.95
N LEU A 75 -1.76 -8.11 11.77
CA LEU A 75 -1.08 -9.29 11.26
C LEU A 75 -1.80 -9.74 10.00
N TYR A 76 -1.07 -9.73 8.88
CA TYR A 76 -1.54 -10.21 7.60
C TYR A 76 -0.95 -11.60 7.35
N ARG A 77 -1.80 -12.59 7.12
CA ARG A 77 -1.38 -13.94 6.72
C ARG A 77 -1.97 -14.25 5.36
N PHE A 78 -1.14 -14.59 4.39
CA PHE A 78 -1.63 -14.91 3.05
C PHE A 78 -2.53 -16.15 3.10
N ASN A 79 -3.74 -16.01 2.55
CA ASN A 79 -4.73 -17.07 2.48
C ASN A 79 -4.76 -17.60 1.05
N LYS A 80 -3.95 -18.63 0.80
CA LYS A 80 -3.80 -19.24 -0.52
C LYS A 80 -5.11 -19.85 -1.04
N ASP A 81 -5.92 -20.43 -0.16
CA ASP A 81 -7.14 -21.14 -0.55
C ASP A 81 -8.27 -20.17 -0.98
N ALA A 82 -8.26 -18.95 -0.44
CA ALA A 82 -9.20 -17.88 -0.82
C ALA A 82 -8.67 -16.99 -1.96
N SER A 83 -7.41 -17.17 -2.39
CA SER A 83 -6.77 -16.33 -3.41
C SER A 83 -6.88 -16.93 -4.81
N ALA A 84 -6.99 -16.05 -5.82
CA ALA A 84 -6.97 -16.45 -7.24
C ALA A 84 -5.55 -16.71 -7.77
N GLY A 85 -4.53 -16.12 -7.11
CA GLY A 85 -3.13 -16.22 -7.51
C GLY A 85 -2.21 -16.42 -6.31
N SER A 86 -0.90 -16.53 -6.58
CA SER A 86 0.13 -16.63 -5.56
C SER A 86 0.63 -15.26 -5.15
N GLU A 87 0.97 -15.04 -3.88
CA GLU A 87 1.68 -13.80 -3.49
C GLU A 87 3.11 -13.71 -4.08
N ASP A 88 3.56 -14.78 -4.72
CA ASP A 88 4.77 -14.88 -5.54
C ASP A 88 4.54 -14.64 -7.04
N ASP A 89 3.35 -14.19 -7.45
CA ASP A 89 3.11 -13.79 -8.84
C ASP A 89 3.84 -12.48 -9.13
N ASP A 90 4.49 -12.41 -10.30
CA ASP A 90 5.12 -11.17 -10.78
C ASP A 90 4.08 -10.24 -11.37
N ILE A 91 4.13 -8.98 -10.96
CA ILE A 91 3.22 -7.95 -11.45
C ILE A 91 3.97 -6.64 -11.63
N VAL A 92 3.53 -5.90 -12.65
CA VAL A 92 3.97 -4.55 -12.98
C VAL A 92 2.83 -3.60 -12.65
N ILE A 93 3.08 -2.61 -11.78
CA ILE A 93 2.11 -1.59 -11.40
C ILE A 93 2.73 -0.19 -11.52
N LEU A 94 1.90 0.84 -11.65
CA LEU A 94 2.37 2.22 -11.59
C LEU A 94 2.98 2.51 -10.22
N ASN A 95 4.16 3.11 -10.20
CA ASN A 95 4.79 3.57 -8.96
C ASN A 95 4.06 4.83 -8.45
N SER A 96 3.21 4.68 -7.45
CA SER A 96 2.41 5.77 -6.89
C SER A 96 3.26 6.85 -6.22
N ALA A 97 4.41 6.50 -5.64
CA ALA A 97 5.35 7.46 -5.07
C ALA A 97 6.03 8.28 -6.16
N TYR A 98 6.42 7.65 -7.26
CA TYR A 98 6.94 8.32 -8.45
C TYR A 98 5.95 9.36 -8.98
N LEU A 99 4.68 8.96 -9.14
CA LEU A 99 3.62 9.87 -9.58
C LEU A 99 3.39 11.03 -8.59
N GLY A 100 3.41 10.74 -7.28
CA GLY A 100 3.27 11.77 -6.24
C GLY A 100 4.41 12.80 -6.27
N THR A 101 5.65 12.34 -6.46
CA THR A 101 6.82 13.22 -6.61
C THR A 101 6.71 14.05 -7.89
N LEU A 102 6.35 13.44 -9.01
CA LEU A 102 6.13 14.17 -10.27
C LEU A 102 5.08 15.27 -10.11
N ASN A 103 3.91 14.96 -9.53
CA ASN A 103 2.85 15.94 -9.32
C ASN A 103 3.27 17.06 -8.37
N THR A 104 4.07 16.74 -7.35
CA THR A 104 4.61 17.75 -6.42
C THR A 104 5.58 18.69 -7.12
N ILE A 105 6.48 18.16 -7.95
CA ILE A 105 7.43 18.98 -8.71
C ILE A 105 6.68 19.80 -9.77
N ALA A 106 5.74 19.20 -10.50
CA ALA A 106 4.92 19.88 -11.48
C ALA A 106 4.18 21.08 -10.88
N SER A 107 3.59 20.92 -9.69
CA SER A 107 2.82 21.97 -9.04
C SER A 107 3.67 23.06 -8.37
N LYS A 108 4.83 22.70 -7.79
CA LYS A 108 5.64 23.65 -6.99
C LYS A 108 6.85 24.22 -7.73
N ALA A 109 7.34 23.52 -8.75
CA ALA A 109 8.58 23.84 -9.44
C ALA A 109 8.56 23.35 -10.89
N ALA A 110 7.53 23.72 -11.67
CA ALA A 110 7.35 23.27 -13.05
C ALA A 110 8.61 23.45 -13.94
N ALA A 111 9.36 24.54 -13.74
CA ALA A 111 10.62 24.79 -14.45
C ALA A 111 11.69 23.70 -14.19
N PHE A 112 11.62 23.01 -13.06
CA PHE A 112 12.49 21.88 -12.73
C PHE A 112 12.19 20.66 -13.62
N LEU A 113 10.93 20.42 -13.99
CA LEU A 113 10.58 19.33 -14.93
C LEU A 113 11.21 19.57 -16.30
N GLY A 114 11.16 20.80 -16.82
CA GLY A 114 11.76 21.11 -18.11
C GLY A 114 13.29 20.95 -18.12
N LYS A 115 13.94 21.18 -16.97
CA LYS A 115 15.40 21.12 -16.85
C LYS A 115 15.94 19.74 -16.44
N PHE A 116 15.17 18.97 -15.67
CA PHE A 116 15.63 17.74 -15.03
C PHE A 116 14.65 16.57 -15.14
N GLY A 117 13.56 16.69 -15.92
CA GLY A 117 12.51 15.68 -16.05
C GLY A 117 13.04 14.29 -16.39
N ASN A 118 14.00 14.22 -17.31
CA ASN A 118 14.63 12.96 -17.72
C ASN A 118 15.47 12.30 -16.61
N SER A 119 15.81 13.02 -15.54
CA SER A 119 16.61 12.51 -14.42
C SER A 119 15.79 12.16 -13.18
N ILE A 120 14.47 12.34 -13.20
CA ILE A 120 13.61 12.12 -12.02
C ILE A 120 13.60 10.66 -11.58
N HIS A 121 13.72 9.71 -12.52
CA HIS A 121 13.86 8.28 -12.21
C HIS A 121 15.06 7.97 -11.31
N ASN A 122 16.13 8.79 -11.35
CA ASN A 122 17.30 8.60 -10.49
C ASN A 122 17.01 8.83 -8.99
N LEU A 123 15.87 9.44 -8.63
CA LEU A 123 15.43 9.58 -7.24
C LEU A 123 14.91 8.25 -6.65
N PHE A 124 14.62 7.28 -7.51
CA PHE A 124 13.97 6.02 -7.18
C PHE A 124 14.92 4.86 -7.49
N PRO A 125 15.82 4.50 -6.56
CA PRO A 125 16.79 3.42 -6.77
C PRO A 125 16.09 2.10 -7.10
N GLY A 126 16.64 1.37 -8.07
CA GLY A 126 16.08 0.08 -8.48
C GLY A 126 14.86 0.19 -9.41
N THR A 127 14.50 1.41 -9.84
CA THR A 127 13.51 1.63 -10.91
C THR A 127 14.19 2.20 -12.15
N THR A 128 13.81 1.70 -13.32
CA THR A 128 14.30 2.18 -14.62
C THR A 128 13.30 3.10 -15.31
N ASP A 129 12.07 3.13 -14.83
CA ASP A 129 10.93 3.85 -15.39
C ASP A 129 9.92 4.18 -14.28
N MET A 130 8.72 4.64 -14.66
CA MET A 130 7.66 4.98 -13.70
C MET A 130 6.92 3.78 -13.10
N PHE A 131 7.30 2.55 -13.45
CA PHE A 131 6.64 1.34 -12.97
C PHE A 131 7.47 0.63 -11.91
N THR A 132 6.78 0.01 -10.98
CA THR A 132 7.38 -0.93 -10.02
C THR A 132 7.04 -2.35 -10.47
N ARG A 133 8.06 -3.20 -10.52
CA ARG A 133 7.95 -4.61 -10.92
C ARG A 133 8.34 -5.48 -9.74
N GLY A 134 7.55 -6.51 -9.45
CA GLY A 134 7.92 -7.49 -8.45
C GLY A 134 6.80 -8.41 -8.03
N LYS A 135 7.12 -9.23 -7.03
CA LYS A 135 6.19 -10.15 -6.39
C LYS A 135 5.09 -9.38 -5.67
N VAL A 136 3.85 -9.88 -5.74
CA VAL A 136 2.69 -9.30 -5.04
C VAL A 136 3.00 -8.99 -3.57
N ARG A 137 3.58 -9.93 -2.82
CA ARG A 137 3.94 -9.71 -1.40
C ARG A 137 4.88 -8.53 -1.20
N ASN A 138 5.84 -8.34 -2.11
CA ASN A 138 6.85 -7.30 -1.99
C ASN A 138 6.22 -5.93 -2.27
N LEU A 139 5.37 -5.86 -3.29
CA LEU A 139 4.67 -4.62 -3.66
C LEU A 139 3.70 -4.15 -2.57
N LEU A 140 3.07 -5.09 -1.85
CA LEU A 140 2.11 -4.75 -0.80
C LEU A 140 2.76 -4.42 0.55
N PHE A 141 3.82 -5.13 0.93
CA PHE A 141 4.31 -5.08 2.33
C PHE A 141 5.78 -4.67 2.50
N THR A 142 6.63 -4.77 1.47
CA THR A 142 8.05 -4.37 1.60
C THR A 142 8.23 -2.85 1.56
N GLY A 143 7.32 -2.14 0.89
CA GLY A 143 7.46 -0.71 0.62
C GLY A 143 8.53 -0.42 -0.44
N MET A 144 8.71 0.85 -0.81
CA MET A 144 9.70 1.27 -1.79
C MET A 144 10.88 1.98 -1.12
N PRO A 145 12.14 1.58 -1.40
CA PRO A 145 13.30 2.34 -0.94
C PRO A 145 13.37 3.69 -1.68
N LEU A 146 13.52 4.79 -0.93
CA LEU A 146 13.73 6.13 -1.47
C LEU A 146 15.17 6.58 -1.17
N ILE A 147 15.85 7.19 -2.15
CA ILE A 147 17.11 7.92 -1.87
C ILE A 147 16.75 9.34 -1.47
N PHE A 148 17.19 9.74 -0.28
CA PHE A 148 17.23 11.15 0.10
C PHE A 148 18.55 11.74 -0.39
N ILE A 149 18.48 12.69 -1.33
CA ILE A 149 19.64 13.52 -1.66
C ILE A 149 19.86 14.45 -0.47
N LYS A 150 20.99 14.28 0.23
CA LYS A 150 21.45 15.17 1.30
C LYS A 150 22.02 16.47 0.73
#